data_AF-A0AAW1PRX6-F1
#
_entry.id   AF-A0AAW1PRX6-F1
#
_cell.length_a   1.000
_cell.length_b   1.000
_cell.length_c   1.000
_cell.angle_alpha   90.00
_cell.angle_beta   90.00
_cell.angle_gamma   90.00
#
_symmetry.space_group_name_H-M   'P 1'
#
loop_
_entity.id
_entity.type
_entity.pdbx_description
1 polymer ?
#
loop_
_entity_poly.entity_id
_entity_poly.type
_entity_poly.pdbx_seq_one_letter_code
_entity_poly.pdbx_strand_id
1 'polypeptide(L)'
;MVLRDQKPAVFTNRHCIKKTFDEKGLEYIGQLALENVESLAGVIQWNHENGVRFFRMSSNVFPWATEYKLRELPNFDLIAEKLAFAGKLARAYDQRLTFHPSHFVKLAAAEPKLLAKSIHELEVHSEMLDLMGYAEASPVNKINIHVGGVYGDKEETLKRFAAGFRKLSPRCQKRLTLENDDLCNSFSVADLMGLHREIGVPVVFDFHHWKFCTGDQTQEEALADALSTWPKGIRPVVHWSESQEGRPGHAHSDYIYGPMDLYGRDKDVDVMIEAKCKEQSLLAFRGDIPLPPKFTLPPESAEDHPALQFA
;
A
#
# COMPACT_ATOMS: atom_id res chain seq x y z
N MET A 1 -12.47 9.13 18.44
CA MET A 1 -13.46 9.55 17.42
C MET A 1 -12.92 9.16 16.05
N VAL A 2 -13.71 8.46 15.24
CA VAL A 2 -13.32 8.00 13.88
C VAL A 2 -13.15 9.21 12.95
N LEU A 3 -12.08 9.24 12.14
CA LEU A 3 -11.76 10.37 11.25
C LEU A 3 -12.90 10.69 10.27
N ARG A 4 -13.58 9.64 9.79
CA ARG A 4 -14.68 9.75 8.83
C ARG A 4 -15.97 10.30 9.45
N ASP A 5 -16.12 10.22 10.77
CA ASP A 5 -17.32 10.66 11.49
C ASP A 5 -17.22 12.12 11.97
N GLN A 6 -16.05 12.76 11.76
CA GLN A 6 -15.87 14.18 12.05
C GLN A 6 -16.75 15.05 11.15
N LYS A 7 -17.01 16.29 11.58
CA LYS A 7 -17.77 17.28 10.81
C LYS A 7 -16.90 18.51 10.53
N PRO A 8 -16.42 18.72 9.29
CA PRO A 8 -16.59 17.86 8.11
C PRO A 8 -15.80 16.54 8.20
N ALA A 9 -16.21 15.53 7.42
CA ALA A 9 -15.56 14.22 7.39
C ALA A 9 -14.14 14.32 6.82
N VAL A 10 -13.17 13.67 7.47
CA VAL A 10 -11.76 13.71 7.07
C VAL A 10 -11.38 12.40 6.39
N PHE A 11 -11.11 12.47 5.09
CA PHE A 11 -10.61 11.35 4.27
C PHE A 11 -9.93 11.87 3.01
N THR A 12 -9.08 11.06 2.38
CA THR A 12 -8.21 11.49 1.27
C THR A 12 -8.44 10.69 -0.02
N ASN A 13 -9.63 10.11 -0.19
CA ASN A 13 -9.97 9.22 -1.30
C ASN A 13 -11.30 9.56 -1.98
N ARG A 14 -11.68 10.85 -2.01
CA ARG A 14 -12.80 11.32 -2.86
C ARG A 14 -12.50 10.96 -4.30
N HIS A 15 -13.50 10.44 -5.00
CA HIS A 15 -13.36 9.92 -6.36
C HIS A 15 -14.67 10.14 -7.14
N CYS A 16 -14.64 9.94 -8.46
CA CYS A 16 -15.83 9.94 -9.32
C CYS A 16 -15.82 8.77 -10.30
N ILE A 17 -16.97 8.36 -10.81
CA ILE A 17 -17.03 7.32 -11.85
C ILE A 17 -16.51 7.85 -13.19
N LYS A 18 -16.12 6.94 -14.11
CA LYS A 18 -15.55 7.31 -15.41
C LYS A 18 -16.44 8.25 -16.22
N LYS A 19 -17.76 8.00 -16.22
CA LYS A 19 -18.75 8.89 -16.86
C LYS A 19 -18.63 10.34 -16.37
N THR A 20 -18.51 10.55 -15.06
CA THR A 20 -18.37 11.91 -14.49
C THR A 20 -17.03 12.54 -14.83
N PHE A 21 -15.95 11.75 -14.87
CA PHE A 21 -14.66 12.22 -15.37
C PHE A 21 -14.78 12.69 -16.82
N ASP A 22 -15.40 11.90 -17.69
CA ASP A 22 -15.54 12.23 -19.12
C ASP A 22 -16.44 13.46 -19.35
N GLU A 23 -17.49 13.63 -18.53
CA GLU A 23 -18.42 14.76 -18.62
C GLU A 23 -17.87 16.08 -18.03
N LYS A 24 -17.18 16.01 -16.88
CA LYS A 24 -16.73 17.20 -16.13
C LYS A 24 -15.25 17.54 -16.32
N GLY A 25 -14.45 16.61 -16.84
CA GLY A 25 -13.04 16.82 -17.14
C GLY A 25 -12.17 17.21 -15.95
N LEU A 26 -10.99 17.75 -16.25
CA LEU A 26 -9.93 18.04 -15.28
C LEU A 26 -10.29 19.14 -14.26
N GLU A 27 -11.27 19.98 -14.54
CA GLU A 27 -11.73 21.00 -13.59
C GLU A 27 -12.32 20.35 -12.33
N TYR A 28 -13.23 19.38 -12.51
CA TYR A 28 -13.82 18.66 -11.38
C TYR A 28 -12.82 17.71 -10.70
N ILE A 29 -11.92 17.09 -11.47
CA ILE A 29 -10.86 16.25 -10.91
C ILE A 29 -9.89 17.08 -10.06
N GLY A 30 -9.55 18.28 -10.51
CA GLY A 30 -8.75 19.23 -9.75
C GLY A 30 -9.41 19.58 -8.41
N GLN A 31 -10.72 19.85 -8.40
CA GLN A 31 -11.48 20.10 -7.17
C GLN A 31 -11.40 18.92 -6.19
N LEU A 32 -11.67 17.70 -6.65
CA LEU A 32 -11.58 16.50 -5.80
C LEU A 32 -10.16 16.26 -5.27
N ALA A 33 -9.15 16.44 -6.11
CA ALA A 33 -7.75 16.29 -5.73
C ALA A 33 -7.35 17.32 -4.66
N LEU A 34 -7.75 18.58 -4.81
CA LEU A 34 -7.51 19.62 -3.82
C LEU A 34 -8.19 19.29 -2.48
N GLU A 35 -9.46 18.89 -2.48
CA GLU A 35 -10.16 18.50 -1.25
C GLU A 35 -9.48 17.31 -0.54
N ASN A 36 -8.97 16.33 -1.31
CA ASN A 36 -8.21 15.20 -0.78
C ASN A 36 -6.89 15.64 -0.15
N VAL A 37 -6.14 16.52 -0.81
CA VAL A 37 -4.86 17.06 -0.31
C VAL A 37 -5.07 17.95 0.91
N GLU A 38 -6.12 18.77 0.95
CA GLU A 38 -6.46 19.56 2.13
C GLU A 38 -6.82 18.67 3.32
N SER A 39 -7.56 17.58 3.08
CA SER A 39 -7.90 16.60 4.11
C SER A 39 -6.66 15.84 4.63
N LEU A 40 -5.61 15.70 3.82
CA LEU A 40 -4.38 14.98 4.20
C LEU A 40 -3.68 15.64 5.41
N ALA A 41 -3.64 16.97 5.47
CA ALA A 41 -3.09 17.69 6.62
C ALA A 41 -3.87 17.37 7.91
N GLY A 42 -5.20 17.23 7.81
CA GLY A 42 -6.05 16.82 8.93
C GLY A 42 -5.76 15.40 9.41
N VAL A 43 -5.51 14.46 8.49
CA VAL A 43 -5.11 13.08 8.85
C VAL A 43 -3.75 13.07 9.54
N ILE A 44 -2.77 13.83 9.02
CA ILE A 44 -1.43 13.94 9.62
C ILE A 44 -1.52 14.55 11.03
N GLN A 45 -2.31 15.60 11.21
CA GLN A 45 -2.54 16.20 12.52
C GLN A 45 -3.16 15.20 13.50
N TRP A 46 -4.22 14.52 13.08
CA TRP A 46 -4.89 13.52 13.91
C TRP A 46 -3.95 12.37 14.29
N ASN A 47 -3.14 11.89 13.35
CA ASN A 47 -2.13 10.86 13.61
C ASN A 47 -1.17 11.32 14.71
N HIS A 48 -0.69 12.57 14.66
CA HIS A 48 0.20 13.12 15.68
C HIS A 48 -0.47 13.16 17.06
N GLU A 49 -1.71 13.65 17.12
CA GLU A 49 -2.50 13.73 18.36
C GLU A 49 -2.78 12.36 18.99
N ASN A 50 -2.80 11.29 18.18
CA ASN A 50 -3.04 9.92 18.63
C ASN A 50 -1.75 9.08 18.71
N GLY A 51 -0.58 9.70 18.56
CA GLY A 51 0.72 9.00 18.66
C GLY A 51 0.99 8.01 17.50
N VAL A 52 0.34 8.20 16.35
CA VAL A 52 0.54 7.40 15.14
C VAL A 52 1.65 8.05 14.31
N ARG A 53 2.75 7.30 14.07
CA ARG A 53 3.90 7.79 13.30
C ARG A 53 4.05 7.17 11.92
N PHE A 54 3.16 6.25 11.53
CA PHE A 54 3.26 5.56 10.26
C PHE A 54 1.90 5.53 9.56
N PHE A 55 1.85 6.04 8.33
CA PHE A 55 0.61 6.16 7.57
C PHE A 55 0.81 5.79 6.10
N ARG A 56 -0.11 4.97 5.59
CA ARG A 56 -0.24 4.70 4.16
C ARG A 56 -1.26 5.68 3.57
N MET A 57 -0.77 6.60 2.75
CA MET A 57 -1.62 7.54 2.04
C MET A 57 -2.45 6.81 0.98
N SER A 58 -3.62 7.38 0.65
CA SER A 58 -4.47 6.80 -0.39
C SER A 58 -3.89 7.07 -1.78
N SER A 59 -3.86 6.05 -2.63
CA SER A 59 -3.56 6.21 -4.07
C SER A 59 -4.64 6.98 -4.84
N ASN A 60 -5.83 7.16 -4.25
CA ASN A 60 -6.93 7.93 -4.83
C ASN A 60 -6.91 9.41 -4.45
N VAL A 61 -5.80 9.92 -3.88
CA VAL A 61 -5.65 11.37 -3.64
C VAL A 61 -5.85 12.13 -4.95
N PHE A 62 -5.33 11.60 -6.05
CA PHE A 62 -5.57 12.06 -7.42
C PHE A 62 -6.47 11.07 -8.17
N PRO A 63 -7.79 11.33 -8.29
CA PRO A 63 -8.70 10.46 -9.03
C PRO A 63 -8.27 10.35 -10.49
N TRP A 64 -8.34 9.14 -11.07
CA TRP A 64 -7.98 8.90 -12.48
C TRP A 64 -6.57 9.38 -12.86
N ALA A 65 -5.61 9.38 -11.93
CA ALA A 65 -4.26 9.90 -12.16
C ALA A 65 -3.55 9.35 -13.39
N THR A 66 -3.94 8.17 -13.88
CA THR A 66 -3.38 7.58 -15.10
C THR A 66 -3.80 8.27 -16.40
N GLU A 67 -4.79 9.16 -16.35
CA GLU A 67 -5.43 9.77 -17.53
C GLU A 67 -4.92 11.21 -17.82
N TYR A 68 -4.07 11.76 -16.96
CA TYR A 68 -3.52 13.12 -17.07
C TYR A 68 -2.18 13.24 -16.31
N LYS A 69 -1.47 14.36 -16.51
CA LYS A 69 -0.32 14.78 -15.70
C LYS A 69 -0.81 15.75 -14.64
N LEU A 70 -0.26 15.67 -13.41
CA LEU A 70 -0.71 16.52 -12.30
C LEU A 70 -0.74 18.02 -12.65
N ARG A 71 0.25 18.48 -13.43
CA ARG A 71 0.37 19.87 -13.91
C ARG A 71 -0.73 20.33 -14.87
N GLU A 72 -1.53 19.41 -15.41
CA GLU A 72 -2.69 19.75 -16.25
C GLU A 72 -3.93 20.10 -15.42
N LEU A 73 -3.91 19.85 -14.10
CA LEU A 73 -5.00 20.26 -13.23
C LEU A 73 -5.05 21.79 -13.10
N PRO A 74 -6.22 22.43 -13.29
CA PRO A 74 -6.33 23.90 -13.25
C PRO A 74 -5.87 24.55 -11.95
N ASN A 75 -5.93 23.81 -10.84
CA ASN A 75 -5.55 24.23 -9.49
C ASN A 75 -4.24 23.60 -9.01
N PHE A 76 -3.38 23.15 -9.94
CA PHE A 76 -2.12 22.48 -9.61
C PHE A 76 -1.23 23.26 -8.64
N ASP A 77 -1.07 24.57 -8.81
CA ASP A 77 -0.20 25.38 -7.95
C ASP A 77 -0.67 25.37 -6.49
N LEU A 78 -1.98 25.47 -6.26
CA LEU A 78 -2.57 25.38 -4.94
C LEU A 78 -2.43 23.96 -4.36
N ILE A 79 -2.66 22.93 -5.19
CA ILE A 79 -2.44 21.52 -4.80
C ILE A 79 -0.99 21.31 -4.35
N ALA A 80 -0.02 21.82 -5.11
CA ALA A 80 1.40 21.71 -4.80
C ALA A 80 1.74 22.43 -3.48
N GLU A 81 1.20 23.63 -3.25
CA GLU A 81 1.34 24.35 -1.98
C GLU A 81 0.81 23.53 -0.79
N LYS A 82 -0.40 22.96 -0.93
CA LYS A 82 -1.02 22.15 0.14
C LYS A 82 -0.28 20.84 0.39
N LEU A 83 0.24 20.19 -0.66
CA LEU A 83 1.11 19.01 -0.53
C LEU A 83 2.40 19.36 0.22
N ALA A 84 3.06 20.47 -0.14
CA ALA A 84 4.26 20.93 0.53
C ALA A 84 4.01 21.20 2.01
N PHE A 85 2.87 21.81 2.35
CA PHE A 85 2.43 22.02 3.73
C PHE A 85 2.20 20.69 4.48
N ALA A 86 1.45 19.75 3.89
CA ALA A 86 1.20 18.43 4.48
C ALA A 86 2.51 17.67 4.74
N GLY A 87 3.44 17.68 3.77
CA GLY A 87 4.75 17.06 3.95
C GLY A 87 5.60 17.75 5.01
N LYS A 88 5.53 19.10 5.12
CA LYS A 88 6.20 19.84 6.21
C LYS A 88 5.67 19.42 7.58
N LEU A 89 4.35 19.28 7.74
CA LEU A 89 3.74 18.79 8.98
C LEU A 89 4.19 17.36 9.30
N ALA A 90 4.13 16.45 8.33
CA ALA A 90 4.53 15.06 8.53
C ALA A 90 5.98 14.94 9.01
N ARG A 91 6.91 15.68 8.40
CA ARG A 91 8.31 15.73 8.85
C ARG A 91 8.46 16.33 10.24
N ALA A 92 7.71 17.38 10.56
CA ALA A 92 7.74 18.00 11.90
C ALA A 92 7.24 17.05 13.00
N TYR A 93 6.30 16.16 12.66
CA TYR A 93 5.73 15.17 13.57
C TYR A 93 6.40 13.80 13.52
N ASP A 94 7.51 13.67 12.78
CA ASP A 94 8.23 12.41 12.60
C ASP A 94 7.30 11.29 12.08
N GLN A 95 6.45 11.62 11.11
CA GLN A 95 5.56 10.67 10.46
C GLN A 95 6.16 10.14 9.16
N ARG A 96 6.20 8.81 9.06
CA ARG A 96 6.54 8.09 7.84
C ARG A 96 5.30 7.95 6.97
N LEU A 97 5.39 8.46 5.74
CA LEU A 97 4.29 8.40 4.77
C LEU A 97 4.65 7.50 3.59
N THR A 98 3.76 6.57 3.24
CA THR A 98 3.99 5.57 2.19
C THR A 98 2.77 5.37 1.31
N PHE A 99 2.94 4.63 0.21
CA PHE A 99 1.86 4.19 -0.67
C PHE A 99 1.87 2.68 -0.87
N HIS A 100 0.72 2.15 -1.26
CA HIS A 100 0.56 0.82 -1.84
C HIS A 100 -0.44 0.94 -3.00
N PRO A 101 0.04 1.27 -4.21
CA PRO A 101 -0.81 1.39 -5.39
C PRO A 101 -1.58 0.12 -5.71
N SER A 102 -2.63 0.25 -6.52
CA SER A 102 -3.56 -0.86 -6.75
C SER A 102 -2.90 -2.07 -7.41
N HIS A 103 -3.53 -3.24 -7.27
CA HIS A 103 -3.12 -4.45 -7.98
C HIS A 103 -3.17 -4.34 -9.51
N PHE A 104 -3.70 -3.25 -10.08
CA PHE A 104 -3.66 -2.96 -11.51
C PHE A 104 -2.29 -2.45 -11.99
N VAL A 105 -1.41 -2.03 -11.09
CA VAL A 105 -0.01 -1.73 -11.41
C VAL A 105 0.72 -3.04 -11.72
N LYS A 106 1.08 -3.24 -13.00
CA LYS A 106 1.73 -4.45 -13.52
C LYS A 106 3.03 -4.09 -14.26
N LEU A 107 4.14 -3.94 -13.53
CA LEU A 107 5.46 -3.68 -14.14
C LEU A 107 5.99 -4.85 -14.97
N ALA A 108 5.52 -6.08 -14.71
CA ALA A 108 5.86 -7.26 -15.49
C ALA A 108 4.93 -7.51 -16.70
N ALA A 109 4.00 -6.59 -16.99
CA ALA A 109 3.04 -6.74 -18.09
C ALA A 109 3.76 -6.84 -19.44
N ALA A 110 3.38 -7.85 -20.23
CA ALA A 110 3.85 -7.97 -21.62
C ALA A 110 3.20 -6.93 -22.54
N GLU A 111 1.97 -6.49 -22.24
CA GLU A 111 1.27 -5.48 -23.02
C GLU A 111 1.88 -4.08 -22.78
N PRO A 112 2.40 -3.40 -23.83
CA PRO A 112 3.06 -2.10 -23.68
C PRO A 112 2.17 -1.00 -23.08
N LYS A 113 0.86 -1.02 -23.38
CA LYS A 113 -0.09 -0.02 -22.86
C LYS A 113 -0.31 -0.17 -21.36
N LEU A 114 -0.46 -1.40 -20.87
CA LEU A 114 -0.60 -1.69 -19.44
C LEU A 114 0.68 -1.33 -18.67
N LEU A 115 1.86 -1.65 -19.25
CA LEU A 115 3.14 -1.25 -18.69
C LEU A 115 3.27 0.28 -18.59
N ALA A 116 2.94 1.01 -19.66
CA ALA A 116 2.99 2.47 -19.67
C ALA A 116 2.06 3.09 -18.62
N LYS A 117 0.84 2.57 -18.46
CA LYS A 117 -0.09 3.00 -17.41
C LYS A 117 0.45 2.73 -16.01
N SER A 118 1.04 1.55 -15.79
CA SER A 118 1.64 1.16 -14.51
C SER A 118 2.81 2.07 -14.13
N ILE A 119 3.67 2.39 -15.10
CA ILE A 119 4.77 3.35 -14.91
C ILE A 119 4.22 4.72 -14.54
N HIS A 120 3.23 5.23 -15.30
CA HIS A 120 2.65 6.54 -15.04
C HIS A 120 2.00 6.62 -13.65
N GLU A 121 1.27 5.58 -13.22
CA GLU A 121 0.71 5.51 -11.86
C GLU A 121 1.80 5.60 -10.78
N LEU A 122 2.90 4.85 -10.93
CA LEU A 122 4.02 4.89 -9.98
C LEU A 122 4.74 6.24 -9.96
N GLU A 123 4.92 6.87 -11.14
CA GLU A 123 5.52 8.20 -11.23
C GLU A 123 4.65 9.26 -10.57
N VAL A 124 3.32 9.18 -10.65
CA VAL A 124 2.43 10.12 -9.93
C VAL A 124 2.63 10.04 -8.42
N HIS A 125 2.75 8.84 -7.85
CA HIS A 125 3.02 8.66 -6.42
C HIS A 125 4.40 9.23 -6.04
N SER A 126 5.41 9.04 -6.89
CA SER A 126 6.75 9.58 -6.71
C SER A 126 6.78 11.11 -6.81
N GLU A 127 6.07 11.70 -7.78
CA GLU A 127 5.92 13.14 -7.96
C GLU A 127 5.19 13.77 -6.77
N MET A 128 4.14 13.12 -6.25
CA MET A 128 3.45 13.60 -5.05
C MET A 128 4.40 13.69 -3.85
N LEU A 129 5.25 12.68 -3.63
CA LEU A 129 6.26 12.72 -2.56
C LEU A 129 7.29 13.82 -2.77
N ASP A 130 7.66 14.12 -4.02
CA ASP A 130 8.52 15.26 -4.36
C ASP A 130 7.87 16.58 -3.99
N LEU A 131 6.61 16.78 -4.38
CA LEU A 131 5.82 17.98 -4.06
C LEU A 131 5.61 18.16 -2.55
N MET A 132 5.54 17.07 -1.79
CA MET A 132 5.50 17.10 -0.33
C MET A 132 6.84 17.51 0.30
N GLY A 133 7.92 17.62 -0.47
CA GLY A 133 9.25 18.04 0.00
C GLY A 133 10.15 16.88 0.44
N TYR A 134 9.88 15.65 0.00
CA TYR A 134 10.80 14.52 0.19
C TYR A 134 11.85 14.49 -0.94
N ALA A 135 12.73 15.52 -0.94
CA ALA A 135 13.73 15.72 -1.98
C ALA A 135 14.77 14.58 -2.09
N GLU A 136 15.07 13.91 -0.98
CA GLU A 136 15.90 12.70 -0.98
C GLU A 136 15.03 11.45 -1.09
N ALA A 137 14.84 10.97 -2.33
CA ALA A 137 14.06 9.77 -2.59
C ALA A 137 14.73 8.53 -1.95
N SER A 138 13.98 7.81 -1.13
CA SER A 138 14.44 6.59 -0.46
C SER A 138 13.25 5.71 -0.05
N PRO A 139 13.49 4.46 0.39
CA PRO A 139 12.46 3.59 0.94
C PRO A 139 11.82 4.08 2.24
N VAL A 140 12.28 5.19 2.85
CA VAL A 140 11.55 5.85 3.94
C VAL A 140 10.13 6.20 3.48
N ASN A 141 9.99 6.72 2.26
CA ASN A 141 8.70 7.05 1.64
C ASN A 141 8.34 6.04 0.56
N LYS A 142 8.30 4.76 0.95
CA LYS A 142 8.12 3.67 -0.01
C LYS A 142 6.83 3.74 -0.83
N ILE A 143 6.93 3.31 -2.07
CA ILE A 143 5.83 2.97 -2.96
C ILE A 143 5.87 1.45 -3.09
N ASN A 144 5.02 0.77 -2.35
CA ASN A 144 5.01 -0.68 -2.26
C ASN A 144 4.13 -1.29 -3.33
N ILE A 145 4.55 -2.35 -3.99
CA ILE A 145 3.72 -3.11 -4.93
C ILE A 145 4.01 -4.61 -4.82
N HIS A 146 3.13 -5.43 -5.35
CA HIS A 146 3.45 -6.82 -5.66
C HIS A 146 4.06 -6.91 -7.07
N VAL A 147 4.75 -8.02 -7.37
CA VAL A 147 5.17 -8.34 -8.74
C VAL A 147 3.94 -8.54 -9.65
N GLY A 148 2.87 -9.13 -9.10
CA GLY A 148 1.62 -9.37 -9.80
C GLY A 148 1.51 -10.79 -10.35
N GLY A 149 0.96 -10.94 -11.56
CA GLY A 149 0.71 -12.26 -12.12
C GLY A 149 1.99 -13.00 -12.48
N VAL A 150 1.98 -14.34 -12.41
CA VAL A 150 3.11 -15.21 -12.79
C VAL A 150 3.23 -15.39 -14.31
N TYR A 151 2.16 -15.14 -15.06
CA TYR A 151 2.10 -15.25 -16.53
C TYR A 151 2.70 -16.57 -17.08
N GLY A 152 2.50 -17.67 -16.35
CA GLY A 152 2.97 -19.02 -16.71
C GLY A 152 4.43 -19.34 -16.34
N ASP A 153 5.28 -18.34 -16.09
CA ASP A 153 6.70 -18.51 -15.78
C ASP A 153 7.18 -17.41 -14.82
N LYS A 154 7.58 -17.81 -13.60
CA LYS A 154 8.08 -16.88 -12.57
C LYS A 154 9.38 -16.20 -13.01
N GLU A 155 10.34 -16.95 -13.53
CA GLU A 155 11.66 -16.43 -13.86
C GLU A 155 11.57 -15.37 -14.97
N GLU A 156 10.83 -15.70 -16.03
CA GLU A 156 10.62 -14.76 -17.13
C GLU A 156 9.79 -13.54 -16.71
N THR A 157 8.85 -13.73 -15.79
CA THR A 157 8.10 -12.61 -15.20
C THR A 157 8.99 -11.68 -14.37
N LEU A 158 9.89 -12.22 -13.55
CA LEU A 158 10.83 -11.41 -12.78
C LEU A 158 11.81 -10.64 -13.69
N LYS A 159 12.26 -11.26 -14.80
CA LYS A 159 13.06 -10.55 -15.83
C LYS A 159 12.29 -9.38 -16.45
N ARG A 160 11.01 -9.60 -16.81
CA ARG A 160 10.14 -8.52 -17.32
C ARG A 160 9.92 -7.44 -16.27
N PHE A 161 9.70 -7.82 -15.01
CA PHE A 161 9.58 -6.87 -13.91
C PHE A 161 10.83 -5.99 -13.82
N ALA A 162 12.03 -6.59 -13.80
CA ALA A 162 13.28 -5.86 -13.72
C ALA A 162 13.47 -4.91 -14.92
N ALA A 163 13.07 -5.33 -16.12
CA ALA A 163 13.06 -4.47 -17.31
C ALA A 163 12.05 -3.30 -17.18
N GLY A 164 10.86 -3.55 -16.62
CA GLY A 164 9.86 -2.52 -16.32
C GLY A 164 10.34 -1.53 -15.25
N PHE A 165 10.93 -2.02 -14.17
CA PHE A 165 11.52 -1.22 -13.10
C PHE A 165 12.56 -0.23 -13.62
N ARG A 166 13.45 -0.68 -14.52
CA ARG A 166 14.49 0.18 -15.11
C ARG A 166 13.94 1.33 -15.97
N LYS A 167 12.66 1.29 -16.34
CA LYS A 167 11.99 2.39 -17.06
C LYS A 167 11.45 3.49 -16.13
N LEU A 168 11.35 3.22 -14.83
CA LEU A 168 10.98 4.23 -13.84
C LEU A 168 12.08 5.27 -13.72
N SER A 169 11.72 6.48 -13.30
CA SER A 169 12.66 7.53 -12.95
C SER A 169 13.57 7.09 -11.79
N PRO A 170 14.81 7.57 -11.69
CA PRO A 170 15.70 7.22 -10.58
C PRO A 170 15.09 7.50 -9.20
N ARG A 171 14.21 8.51 -9.10
CA ARG A 171 13.52 8.85 -7.86
C ARG A 171 12.43 7.83 -7.51
N CYS A 172 11.64 7.41 -8.50
CA CYS A 172 10.64 6.37 -8.31
C CYS A 172 11.29 5.02 -8.00
N GLN A 173 12.38 4.66 -8.69
CA GLN A 173 13.17 3.45 -8.41
C GLN A 173 13.64 3.41 -6.94
N LYS A 174 14.17 4.52 -6.43
CA LYS A 174 14.64 4.63 -5.03
C LYS A 174 13.53 4.52 -3.98
N ARG A 175 12.26 4.68 -4.36
CA ARG A 175 11.10 4.57 -3.47
C ARG A 175 10.41 3.23 -3.57
N LEU A 176 10.59 2.49 -4.66
CA LEU A 176 9.86 1.26 -4.86
C LEU A 176 10.27 0.20 -3.84
N THR A 177 9.30 -0.55 -3.33
CA THR A 177 9.52 -1.79 -2.57
C THR A 177 8.61 -2.89 -3.10
N LEU A 178 8.98 -4.15 -2.85
CA LEU A 178 8.19 -5.31 -3.22
C LEU A 178 7.66 -6.04 -2.01
N GLU A 179 6.48 -6.62 -2.13
CA GLU A 179 5.85 -7.40 -1.07
C GLU A 179 5.56 -8.83 -1.53
N ASN A 180 5.78 -9.81 -0.64
CA ASN A 180 5.40 -11.19 -0.90
C ASN A 180 3.88 -11.32 -1.05
N ASP A 181 3.45 -12.19 -1.95
CA ASP A 181 2.10 -12.22 -2.50
C ASP A 181 1.20 -13.26 -1.79
N ASP A 182 -0.11 -13.12 -1.93
CA ASP A 182 -1.12 -13.88 -1.16
C ASP A 182 -1.63 -15.13 -1.89
N LEU A 183 -1.09 -15.45 -3.06
CA LEU A 183 -1.45 -16.65 -3.84
C LEU A 183 -0.35 -17.72 -3.78
N CYS A 184 -0.75 -18.98 -3.63
CA CYS A 184 0.18 -20.10 -3.45
C CYS A 184 1.20 -20.28 -4.59
N ASN A 185 0.79 -19.99 -5.82
CA ASN A 185 1.65 -20.08 -7.00
C ASN A 185 2.35 -18.76 -7.35
N SER A 186 2.17 -17.70 -6.56
CA SER A 186 2.75 -16.36 -6.79
C SER A 186 4.14 -16.23 -6.13
N PHE A 187 4.58 -15.03 -5.78
CA PHE A 187 5.96 -14.73 -5.41
C PHE A 187 6.18 -14.73 -3.89
N SER A 188 7.00 -15.66 -3.42
CA SER A 188 7.49 -15.76 -2.04
C SER A 188 8.63 -14.78 -1.77
N VAL A 189 9.03 -14.62 -0.50
CA VAL A 189 10.25 -13.83 -0.17
C VAL A 189 11.48 -14.37 -0.90
N ALA A 190 11.67 -15.69 -0.92
CA ALA A 190 12.78 -16.33 -1.64
C ALA A 190 12.84 -15.94 -3.13
N ASP A 191 11.69 -15.87 -3.81
CA ASP A 191 11.60 -15.39 -5.20
C ASP A 191 12.05 -13.92 -5.30
N LEU A 192 11.55 -13.07 -4.39
CA LEU A 192 11.86 -11.64 -4.37
C LEU A 192 13.31 -11.34 -4.04
N MET A 193 13.99 -12.20 -3.27
CA MET A 193 15.43 -12.05 -3.00
C MET A 193 16.28 -12.13 -4.27
N GLY A 194 15.85 -12.90 -5.27
CA GLY A 194 16.50 -12.92 -6.59
C GLY A 194 16.43 -11.56 -7.29
N LEU A 195 15.25 -10.96 -7.28
CA LEU A 195 15.02 -9.64 -7.87
C LEU A 195 15.71 -8.52 -7.08
N HIS A 196 15.73 -8.60 -5.74
CA HIS A 196 16.51 -7.70 -4.90
C HIS A 196 18.00 -7.72 -5.30
N ARG A 197 18.60 -8.90 -5.50
CA ARG A 197 20.00 -9.00 -5.96
C ARG A 197 20.24 -8.35 -7.33
N GLU A 198 19.25 -8.38 -8.22
CA GLU A 198 19.37 -7.82 -9.57
C GLU A 198 19.22 -6.29 -9.61
N ILE A 199 18.22 -5.75 -8.90
CA ILE A 199 17.82 -4.33 -9.02
C ILE A 199 17.86 -3.53 -7.71
N GLY A 200 18.21 -4.16 -6.59
CA GLY A 200 18.36 -3.51 -5.29
C GLY A 200 17.06 -3.08 -4.61
N VAL A 201 15.91 -3.58 -5.09
CA VAL A 201 14.59 -3.21 -4.54
C VAL A 201 14.37 -3.85 -3.16
N PRO A 202 14.05 -3.10 -2.09
CA PRO A 202 13.77 -3.69 -0.79
C PRO A 202 12.49 -4.51 -0.77
N VAL A 203 12.44 -5.50 0.12
CA VAL A 203 11.31 -6.40 0.33
C VAL A 203 10.60 -6.02 1.63
N VAL A 204 9.31 -5.68 1.51
CA VAL A 204 8.35 -5.59 2.62
C VAL A 204 7.84 -6.99 2.89
N PHE A 205 7.98 -7.43 4.14
CA PHE A 205 7.43 -8.71 4.55
C PHE A 205 5.98 -8.56 5.00
N ASP A 206 5.07 -9.30 4.38
CA ASP A 206 3.70 -9.46 4.86
C ASP A 206 3.53 -10.84 5.52
N PHE A 207 3.20 -10.80 6.81
CA PHE A 207 3.06 -11.99 7.67
C PHE A 207 1.87 -12.87 7.27
N HIS A 208 0.81 -12.27 6.73
CA HIS A 208 -0.39 -12.98 6.32
C HIS A 208 -0.18 -13.66 4.97
N HIS A 209 0.38 -12.94 4.00
CA HIS A 209 0.68 -13.42 2.66
C HIS A 209 1.67 -14.59 2.67
N TRP A 210 2.67 -14.55 3.57
CA TRP A 210 3.65 -15.64 3.72
C TRP A 210 2.99 -17.01 3.92
N LYS A 211 1.83 -17.07 4.59
CA LYS A 211 1.09 -18.32 4.84
C LYS A 211 0.62 -19.01 3.55
N PHE A 212 0.49 -18.27 2.45
CA PHE A 212 0.05 -18.80 1.17
C PHE A 212 1.22 -19.20 0.28
N CYS A 213 2.31 -18.42 0.29
CA CYS A 213 3.49 -18.68 -0.51
C CYS A 213 4.77 -18.58 0.36
N THR A 214 5.10 -19.69 1.03
CA THR A 214 6.19 -19.73 2.02
C THR A 214 7.58 -19.71 1.38
N GLY A 215 7.71 -20.22 0.15
CA GLY A 215 9.00 -20.35 -0.53
C GLY A 215 9.96 -21.32 0.17
N ASP A 216 9.43 -22.33 0.86
CA ASP A 216 10.17 -23.30 1.69
C ASP A 216 10.99 -22.66 2.83
N GLN A 217 10.62 -21.46 3.25
CA GLN A 217 11.21 -20.77 4.41
C GLN A 217 10.25 -20.80 5.60
N THR A 218 10.79 -20.88 6.81
CA THR A 218 10.02 -20.50 8.01
C THR A 218 9.69 -19.02 7.99
N GLN A 219 8.69 -18.59 8.77
CA GLN A 219 8.29 -17.19 8.83
C GLN A 219 9.42 -16.30 9.37
N GLU A 220 10.19 -16.79 10.35
CA GLU A 220 11.35 -16.08 10.91
C GLU A 220 12.49 -15.92 9.89
N GLU A 221 12.79 -16.96 9.12
CA GLU A 221 13.80 -16.89 8.04
C GLU A 221 13.37 -15.93 6.94
N ALA A 222 12.13 -16.02 6.48
CA ALA A 222 11.59 -15.12 5.45
C ALA A 222 11.56 -13.66 5.94
N LEU A 223 11.20 -13.42 7.21
CA LEU A 223 11.30 -12.10 7.82
C LEU A 223 12.75 -11.62 7.80
N ALA A 224 13.70 -12.42 8.31
CA ALA A 224 15.11 -12.03 8.38
C ALA A 224 15.69 -11.68 6.99
N ASP A 225 15.37 -12.48 5.97
CA ASP A 225 15.76 -12.22 4.58
C ASP A 225 15.18 -10.90 4.08
N ALA A 226 13.88 -10.67 4.24
CA ALA A 226 13.24 -9.43 3.83
C ALA A 226 13.85 -8.21 4.52
N LEU A 227 14.07 -8.26 5.84
CA LEU A 227 14.69 -7.17 6.60
C LEU A 227 16.11 -6.86 6.12
N SER A 228 16.87 -7.88 5.68
CA SER A 228 18.24 -7.72 5.20
C SER A 228 18.35 -6.89 3.90
N THR A 229 17.25 -6.77 3.15
CA THR A 229 17.21 -6.03 1.87
C THR A 229 17.13 -4.50 2.05
N TRP A 230 16.83 -4.02 3.25
CA TRP A 230 16.63 -2.61 3.50
C TRP A 230 17.96 -1.85 3.68
N PRO A 231 18.10 -0.64 3.12
CA PRO A 231 19.31 0.15 3.29
C PRO A 231 19.60 0.46 4.76
N LYS A 232 20.89 0.43 5.13
CA LYS A 232 21.33 0.79 6.48
C LYS A 232 20.82 2.18 6.88
N GLY A 233 20.31 2.28 8.12
CA GLY A 233 19.76 3.52 8.66
C GLY A 233 18.30 3.78 8.29
N ILE A 234 17.69 2.94 7.45
CA ILE A 234 16.25 2.98 7.17
C ILE A 234 15.62 1.80 7.89
N ARG A 235 14.66 2.09 8.78
CA ARG A 235 13.87 1.05 9.45
C ARG A 235 13.03 0.29 8.42
N PRO A 236 13.09 -1.05 8.34
CA PRO A 236 12.21 -1.82 7.48
C PRO A 236 10.73 -1.60 7.78
N VAL A 237 9.89 -1.82 6.77
CA VAL A 237 8.44 -1.92 6.93
C VAL A 237 8.03 -3.37 6.78
N VAL A 238 7.15 -3.82 7.67
CA VAL A 238 6.41 -5.07 7.56
C VAL A 238 4.92 -4.79 7.53
N HIS A 239 4.15 -5.68 6.93
CA HIS A 239 2.70 -5.62 6.92
C HIS A 239 2.14 -6.73 7.81
N TRP A 240 1.14 -6.39 8.62
CA TRP A 240 0.47 -7.33 9.50
C TRP A 240 -1.04 -7.29 9.28
N SER A 241 -1.60 -8.46 8.98
CA SER A 241 -3.04 -8.68 8.91
C SER A 241 -3.42 -10.05 9.48
N GLU A 242 -4.69 -10.21 9.80
CA GLU A 242 -5.27 -11.47 10.23
C GLU A 242 -6.40 -11.88 9.28
N SER A 243 -6.54 -13.18 9.02
CA SER A 243 -7.68 -13.68 8.25
C SER A 243 -8.99 -13.44 8.99
N GLN A 244 -10.01 -13.04 8.24
CA GLN A 244 -11.38 -13.06 8.70
C GLN A 244 -11.85 -14.50 8.88
N GLU A 245 -12.28 -14.85 10.10
CA GLU A 245 -12.86 -16.16 10.39
C GLU A 245 -14.13 -16.41 9.55
N GLY A 246 -14.22 -17.61 8.96
CA GLY A 246 -15.36 -18.03 8.14
C GLY A 246 -15.39 -17.49 6.71
N ARG A 247 -14.30 -16.90 6.20
CA ARG A 247 -14.17 -16.48 4.79
C ARG A 247 -12.94 -17.12 4.13
N PRO A 248 -12.88 -17.20 2.79
CA PRO A 248 -11.68 -17.63 2.07
C PRO A 248 -10.45 -16.83 2.53
N GLY A 249 -9.31 -17.52 2.64
CA GLY A 249 -8.20 -17.16 3.52
C GLY A 249 -7.60 -15.75 3.39
N HIS A 250 -7.79 -15.05 2.28
CA HIS A 250 -7.16 -13.76 1.96
C HIS A 250 -7.89 -12.54 2.55
N ALA A 251 -9.12 -12.69 3.06
CA ALA A 251 -9.88 -11.54 3.54
C ALA A 251 -9.34 -11.05 4.88
N HIS A 252 -8.92 -9.78 4.96
CA HIS A 252 -8.50 -9.19 6.24
C HIS A 252 -9.67 -9.07 7.22
N SER A 253 -9.35 -9.28 8.49
CA SER A 253 -10.22 -9.06 9.64
C SER A 253 -10.59 -7.57 9.79
N ASP A 254 -11.63 -7.32 10.59
CA ASP A 254 -12.01 -5.95 10.95
C ASP A 254 -11.02 -5.32 11.93
N TYR A 255 -10.53 -6.12 12.89
CA TYR A 255 -9.59 -5.74 13.96
C TYR A 255 -8.44 -6.76 14.06
N ILE A 256 -7.29 -6.35 14.63
CA ILE A 256 -6.22 -7.25 15.05
C ILE A 256 -6.53 -7.77 16.46
N TYR A 257 -6.51 -9.10 16.65
CA TYR A 257 -6.87 -9.75 17.92
C TYR A 257 -5.69 -10.44 18.59
N GLY A 258 -4.82 -11.06 17.79
CA GLY A 258 -3.70 -11.85 18.27
C GLY A 258 -2.51 -10.98 18.68
N PRO A 259 -1.59 -11.54 19.49
CA PRO A 259 -0.29 -10.91 19.64
C PRO A 259 0.40 -10.86 18.27
N MET A 260 1.05 -9.73 17.97
CA MET A 260 1.96 -9.65 16.84
C MET A 260 3.28 -10.30 17.23
N ASP A 261 3.58 -11.47 16.67
CA ASP A 261 4.89 -12.10 16.86
C ASP A 261 5.87 -11.59 15.79
N LEU A 262 6.75 -10.69 16.21
CA LEU A 262 7.78 -10.10 15.36
C LEU A 262 9.16 -10.75 15.57
N TYR A 263 9.23 -11.92 16.22
CA TYR A 263 10.49 -12.64 16.47
C TYR A 263 11.55 -11.77 17.16
N GLY A 264 11.12 -10.94 18.12
CA GLY A 264 11.97 -10.01 18.86
C GLY A 264 12.49 -8.82 18.05
N ARG A 265 11.90 -8.53 16.88
CA ARG A 265 12.24 -7.37 16.01
C ARG A 265 11.38 -6.14 16.27
N ASP A 266 10.69 -6.07 17.40
CA ASP A 266 9.72 -5.02 17.74
C ASP A 266 10.27 -3.59 17.65
N LYS A 267 11.59 -3.42 17.86
CA LYS A 267 12.27 -2.12 17.80
C LYS A 267 12.91 -1.82 16.45
N ASP A 268 12.95 -2.82 15.57
CA ASP A 268 13.70 -2.80 14.32
C ASP A 268 12.80 -2.56 13.12
N VAL A 269 11.47 -2.58 13.26
CA VAL A 269 10.52 -2.48 12.13
C VAL A 269 9.40 -1.47 12.40
N ASP A 270 8.89 -0.85 11.34
CA ASP A 270 7.60 -0.16 11.37
C ASP A 270 6.52 -1.13 10.85
N VAL A 271 5.46 -1.34 11.62
CA VAL A 271 4.37 -2.27 11.26
C VAL A 271 3.21 -1.51 10.64
N MET A 272 2.83 -1.85 9.41
CA MET A 272 1.59 -1.41 8.80
C MET A 272 0.49 -2.40 9.13
N ILE A 273 -0.52 -1.97 9.89
CA ILE A 273 -1.70 -2.78 10.17
C ILE A 273 -2.67 -2.70 9.00
N GLU A 274 -3.00 -3.85 8.41
CA GLU A 274 -4.00 -3.95 7.35
C GLU A 274 -5.28 -4.62 7.88
N ALA A 275 -6.15 -3.82 8.47
CA ALA A 275 -7.46 -4.24 8.98
C ALA A 275 -8.57 -3.31 8.48
N LYS A 276 -9.79 -3.81 8.31
CA LYS A 276 -10.88 -3.04 7.69
C LYS A 276 -11.32 -1.83 8.52
N CYS A 277 -11.27 -1.92 9.85
CA CYS A 277 -11.60 -0.81 10.74
C CYS A 277 -10.44 0.18 10.98
N LYS A 278 -9.33 0.05 10.23
CA LYS A 278 -8.25 1.05 10.13
C LYS A 278 -7.76 1.54 11.50
N GLU A 279 -7.90 2.85 11.79
CA GLU A 279 -7.41 3.47 13.01
C GLU A 279 -8.06 2.89 14.26
N GLN A 280 -9.31 2.41 14.18
CA GLN A 280 -9.96 1.75 15.31
C GLN A 280 -9.28 0.43 15.66
N SER A 281 -8.80 -0.31 14.67
CA SER A 281 -8.02 -1.53 14.90
C SER A 281 -6.72 -1.23 15.64
N LEU A 282 -5.99 -0.20 15.21
CA LEU A 282 -4.77 0.25 15.88
C LEU A 282 -5.03 0.71 17.32
N LEU A 283 -6.04 1.56 17.52
CA LEU A 283 -6.39 2.07 18.86
C LEU A 283 -6.82 0.94 19.79
N ALA A 284 -7.60 -0.01 19.29
CA ALA A 284 -8.03 -1.18 20.06
C ALA A 284 -6.84 -2.09 20.43
N PHE A 285 -5.95 -2.35 19.47
CA PHE A 285 -4.75 -3.15 19.68
C PHE A 285 -3.81 -2.53 20.73
N ARG A 286 -3.70 -1.20 20.76
CA ARG A 286 -2.95 -0.46 21.78
C ARG A 286 -3.64 -0.38 23.16
N GLY A 287 -4.89 -0.80 23.24
CA GLY A 287 -5.73 -0.65 24.45
C GLY A 287 -6.27 0.76 24.68
N ASP A 288 -6.19 1.65 23.69
CA ASP A 288 -6.72 3.02 23.77
C ASP A 288 -8.26 3.03 23.73
N ILE A 289 -8.87 2.01 23.10
CA ILE A 289 -10.31 1.75 23.09
C ILE A 289 -10.59 0.25 23.29
N PRO A 290 -11.81 -0.14 23.69
CA PRO A 290 -12.16 -1.56 23.80
C PRO A 290 -12.06 -2.28 22.45
N LEU A 291 -11.39 -3.44 22.44
CA LEU A 291 -11.39 -4.36 21.30
C LEU A 291 -12.77 -5.05 21.21
N PRO A 292 -13.50 -4.90 20.10
CA PRO A 292 -14.78 -5.60 19.92
C PRO A 292 -14.59 -7.12 19.96
N PRO A 293 -15.60 -7.90 20.35
CA PRO A 293 -15.52 -9.36 20.29
C PRO A 293 -15.33 -9.82 18.83
N LYS A 294 -14.54 -10.88 18.65
CA LYS A 294 -14.31 -11.47 17.34
C LYS A 294 -15.62 -12.01 16.78
N PHE A 295 -16.10 -11.42 15.68
CA PHE A 295 -17.31 -11.88 15.03
C PHE A 295 -17.00 -13.17 14.26
N THR A 296 -17.48 -14.29 14.78
CA THR A 296 -17.46 -15.57 14.08
C THR A 296 -18.72 -15.67 13.22
N LEU A 297 -18.54 -15.86 11.91
CA LEU A 297 -19.67 -16.36 11.12
C LEU A 297 -20.02 -17.76 11.66
N PRO A 298 -21.31 -18.09 11.86
CA PRO A 298 -21.68 -19.47 12.15
C PRO A 298 -21.12 -20.36 11.03
N PRO A 299 -20.62 -21.56 11.34
CA PRO A 299 -20.13 -22.48 10.31
C PRO A 299 -21.24 -22.68 9.29
N GLU A 300 -20.94 -22.49 8.01
CA GLU A 300 -21.86 -22.90 6.95
C GLU A 300 -22.17 -24.38 7.18
N SER A 301 -23.45 -24.72 7.36
CA SER A 301 -23.89 -26.10 7.38
C SER A 301 -23.46 -26.74 6.07
N ALA A 302 -22.69 -27.82 6.15
CA ALA A 302 -22.22 -28.59 5.00
C ALA A 302 -23.36 -29.39 4.33
N GLU A 303 -24.55 -28.79 4.19
CA GLU A 303 -25.71 -29.39 3.54
C GLU A 303 -26.16 -28.50 2.37
N ASP A 304 -26.11 -29.11 1.19
CA ASP A 304 -26.75 -28.76 -0.07
C ASP A 304 -26.26 -27.52 -0.84
N HIS A 305 -25.11 -27.67 -1.50
CA HIS A 305 -24.91 -27.08 -2.82
C HIS A 305 -24.88 -28.18 -3.88
N PRO A 306 -25.96 -28.38 -4.68
CA PRO A 306 -25.90 -29.28 -5.82
C PRO A 306 -24.88 -28.73 -6.83
N ALA A 307 -23.97 -29.61 -7.25
CA ALA A 307 -23.01 -29.33 -8.30
C ALA A 307 -23.73 -28.81 -9.55
N LEU A 308 -23.56 -27.53 -9.85
CA LEU A 308 -23.84 -27.01 -11.18
C LEU A 308 -22.70 -27.46 -12.09
N GLN A 309 -22.90 -28.61 -12.72
CA GLN A 309 -22.25 -28.94 -13.99
C GLN A 309 -22.60 -27.85 -15.00
N PHE A 310 -21.59 -27.20 -15.55
CA PHE A 310 -21.69 -26.57 -16.86
C PHE A 310 -20.63 -27.21 -17.76
N ALA A 311 -21.11 -27.59 -18.94
CA ALA A 311 -20.34 -28.15 -20.05
C ALA A 311 -19.30 -27.18 -20.61
#